data_AF-A0A6I3CNU5-F1
#
_entry.id   AF-A0A6I3CNU5-F1
#
_cell.length_a   1.000
_cell.length_b   1.000
_cell.length_c   1.000
_cell.angle_alpha   90.00
_cell.angle_beta   90.00
_cell.angle_gamma   90.00
#
_symmetry.space_group_name_H-M   'P 1'
#
loop_
_entity.id
_entity.type
_entity.pdbx_description
1 polymer ?
#
loop_
_entity_poly.entity_id
_entity_poly.type
_entity_poly.pdbx_seq_one_letter_code
_entity_poly.pdbx_strand_id
1 'polypeptide(L)'
;MATESELIAALSEIFTVGDSNLLVGIGDDAAVIKANSSNLVAATDMAVEGVHFNRDWSNLHEIGAKITAANLADIFAMGATPKYLLVSAGLTTDFGIEEIKELAIGIKS
;
A
#
# COMPACT_ATOMS: atom_id res chain seq x y z
N MET A 1 -20.79 -13.09 7.38
CA MET A 1 -19.37 -12.75 7.56
C MET A 1 -19.30 -11.29 7.96
N ALA A 2 -18.32 -10.90 8.77
CA ALA A 2 -18.11 -9.49 9.08
C ALA A 2 -17.76 -8.71 7.80
N THR A 3 -18.22 -7.48 7.71
CA THR A 3 -17.82 -6.51 6.68
C THR A 3 -16.42 -5.99 6.96
N GLU A 4 -15.77 -5.42 5.94
CA GLU A 4 -14.46 -4.80 6.09
C GLU A 4 -14.45 -3.70 7.16
N SER A 5 -15.46 -2.81 7.14
CA SER A 5 -15.57 -1.73 8.12
C SER A 5 -15.70 -2.23 9.56
N GLU A 6 -16.41 -3.35 9.78
CA GLU A 6 -16.51 -3.97 11.11
C GLU A 6 -15.16 -4.53 11.57
N LEU A 7 -14.36 -5.11 10.67
CA LEU A 7 -13.02 -5.61 10.99
C LEU A 7 -12.05 -4.46 11.31
N ILE A 8 -12.10 -3.37 10.54
CA ILE A 8 -11.29 -2.17 10.80
C ILE A 8 -11.65 -1.54 12.15
N ALA A 9 -12.94 -1.45 12.48
CA ALA A 9 -13.39 -0.94 13.77
C ALA A 9 -12.82 -1.77 14.93
N ALA A 10 -12.86 -3.11 14.83
CA ALA A 10 -12.30 -3.99 15.84
C ALA A 10 -10.77 -3.83 16.02
N LEU A 11 -10.02 -3.59 14.93
CA LEU A 11 -8.58 -3.29 15.01
C LEU A 11 -8.33 -1.93 15.67
N SER A 12 -9.14 -0.92 15.33
CA SER A 12 -9.02 0.43 15.90
C SER A 12 -9.12 0.42 17.42
N GLU A 13 -10.07 -0.35 17.99
CA GLU A 13 -10.22 -0.49 19.44
C GLU A 13 -8.93 -0.93 20.16
N ILE A 14 -8.08 -1.72 19.51
CA ILE A 14 -6.80 -2.21 20.06
C ILE A 14 -5.70 -1.15 19.88
N PHE A 15 -5.65 -0.48 18.73
CA PHE A 15 -4.56 0.41 18.34
C PHE A 15 -4.78 1.90 18.63
N THR A 16 -5.91 2.29 19.25
CA THR A 16 -6.24 3.69 19.60
C THR A 16 -5.33 4.29 20.71
N VAL A 17 -4.17 3.72 21.00
CA VAL A 17 -3.25 4.27 22.01
C VAL A 17 -2.77 5.66 21.55
N GLY A 18 -3.03 6.67 22.39
CA GLY A 18 -2.82 8.09 22.06
C GLY A 18 -1.36 8.49 21.93
N ASP A 19 -0.78 8.26 20.74
CA ASP A 19 0.45 8.93 20.34
C ASP A 19 0.12 10.35 19.88
N SER A 20 0.61 11.34 20.61
CA SER A 20 0.45 12.76 20.27
C SER A 20 1.07 13.16 18.91
N ASN A 21 1.93 12.31 18.34
CA ASN A 21 2.47 12.52 17.00
C ASN A 21 1.59 11.92 15.91
N LEU A 22 0.62 11.04 16.23
CA LEU A 22 -0.33 10.53 15.24
C LEU A 22 -1.46 11.55 15.07
N LEU A 23 -1.41 12.30 13.97
CA LEU A 23 -2.37 13.37 13.67
C LEU A 23 -3.63 12.82 13.00
N VAL A 24 -3.48 11.80 12.14
CA VAL A 24 -4.57 11.03 11.52
C VAL A 24 -4.22 9.56 11.63
N GLY A 25 -5.12 8.78 12.25
CA GLY A 25 -4.96 7.35 12.50
C GLY A 25 -5.84 6.48 11.60
N ILE A 26 -6.26 5.33 12.13
CA ILE A 26 -7.12 4.37 11.41
C ILE A 26 -8.46 5.03 11.03
N GLY A 27 -8.87 4.88 9.76
CA GLY A 27 -10.19 5.31 9.26
C GLY A 27 -10.15 6.31 8.10
N ASP A 28 -8.96 6.68 7.62
CA ASP A 28 -8.73 7.53 6.44
C ASP A 28 -7.81 6.80 5.43
N ASP A 29 -7.55 7.40 4.26
CA ASP A 29 -6.76 6.79 3.19
C ASP A 29 -5.29 6.55 3.58
N ALA A 30 -4.74 7.32 4.52
CA ALA A 30 -3.39 7.12 5.05
C ALA A 30 -3.24 7.63 6.48
N ALA A 31 -2.18 7.15 7.17
CA ALA A 31 -1.79 7.70 8.46
C ALA A 31 -0.96 8.98 8.29
N VAL A 32 -1.21 9.98 9.14
CA VAL A 32 -0.42 11.23 9.18
C VAL A 32 0.33 11.31 10.50
N ILE A 33 1.66 11.33 10.42
CA ILE A 33 2.56 11.38 11.56
C ILE A 33 3.29 12.73 11.59
N LYS A 34 3.25 13.39 12.73
CA LYS A 34 3.96 14.64 13.00
C LYS A 34 5.47 14.41 12.88
N ALA A 35 6.13 15.27 12.11
CA ALA A 35 7.58 15.34 12.04
C ALA A 35 8.05 16.80 11.99
N ASN A 36 9.35 17.02 12.21
CA ASN A 36 9.89 18.35 12.50
C ASN A 36 9.72 19.37 11.36
N SER A 37 9.82 18.94 10.10
CA SER A 37 9.76 19.83 8.93
C SER A 37 8.41 19.78 8.23
N SER A 38 7.98 18.58 7.85
CA SER A 38 6.69 18.30 7.24
C SER A 38 6.17 17.01 7.83
N ASN A 39 4.86 16.92 8.03
CA ASN A 39 4.23 15.68 8.43
C ASN A 39 4.53 14.57 7.41
N LEU A 40 4.74 13.36 7.92
CA LEU A 40 4.87 12.15 7.12
C LEU A 40 3.46 11.60 6.88
N VAL A 41 3.15 11.34 5.61
CA VAL A 41 1.94 10.61 5.22
C VAL A 41 2.37 9.23 4.76
N ALA A 42 1.80 8.19 5.37
CA ALA A 42 2.17 6.81 5.13
C ALA A 42 0.93 5.95 4.90
N ALA A 43 0.90 5.30 3.74
CA ALA A 43 -0.08 4.29 3.37
C ALA A 43 0.66 3.02 2.95
N THR A 44 -0.05 1.89 2.99
CA THR A 44 0.42 0.63 2.43
C THR A 44 -0.79 -0.16 1.95
N ASP A 45 -0.65 -0.75 0.78
CA ASP A 45 -1.65 -1.68 0.23
C ASP A 45 -0.97 -2.95 -0.28
N MET A 46 -1.72 -4.05 -0.30
CA MET A 46 -1.26 -5.36 -0.74
C MET A 46 -2.14 -5.91 -1.86
N ALA A 47 -1.52 -6.16 -3.01
CA ALA A 47 -2.15 -6.90 -4.09
C ALA A 47 -1.84 -8.40 -3.99
N VAL A 48 -2.86 -9.24 -4.20
CA VAL A 48 -2.78 -10.70 -4.08
C VAL A 48 -3.28 -11.31 -5.38
N GLU A 49 -2.54 -12.28 -5.92
CA GLU A 49 -2.94 -13.01 -7.12
C GLU A 49 -4.26 -13.77 -6.88
N GLY A 50 -5.16 -13.75 -7.87
CA GLY A 50 -6.50 -14.33 -7.77
C GLY A 50 -7.53 -13.45 -7.05
N VAL A 51 -7.09 -12.35 -6.42
CA VAL A 51 -7.97 -11.36 -5.77
C VAL A 51 -7.87 -10.01 -6.48
N HIS A 52 -6.67 -9.46 -6.58
CA HIS A 52 -6.41 -8.10 -7.09
C HIS A 52 -5.85 -8.09 -8.53
N PHE A 53 -5.17 -9.17 -8.93
CA PHE A 53 -4.65 -9.38 -10.28
C PHE A 53 -4.61 -10.88 -10.62
N ASN A 54 -4.40 -11.20 -11.90
CA ASN A 54 -4.12 -12.56 -12.36
C ASN A 54 -3.07 -12.50 -13.48
N ARG A 55 -2.03 -13.35 -13.38
CA ARG A 55 -0.95 -13.44 -14.36
C ARG A 55 -1.37 -14.08 -15.70
N ASP A 56 -2.55 -14.69 -15.77
CA ASP A 56 -3.12 -15.24 -17.01
C ASP A 56 -3.45 -14.16 -18.06
N TRP A 57 -3.70 -12.92 -17.61
CA TRP A 57 -4.10 -11.80 -18.47
C TRP A 57 -3.47 -10.46 -18.13
N SER A 58 -2.50 -10.43 -17.21
CA SER A 58 -1.70 -9.24 -16.91
C SER A 58 -0.25 -9.64 -16.77
N ASN A 59 0.64 -8.92 -17.47
CA ASN A 59 2.08 -9.14 -17.31
C ASN A 59 2.60 -8.48 -16.03
N LEU A 60 3.82 -8.82 -15.63
CA LEU A 60 4.37 -8.36 -14.35
C LEU A 60 4.64 -6.85 -14.34
N HIS A 61 4.93 -6.26 -15.51
CA HIS A 61 5.06 -4.82 -15.64
C HIS A 61 3.73 -4.11 -15.34
N GLU A 62 2.63 -4.55 -15.95
CA GLU A 62 1.28 -4.01 -15.71
C GLU A 62 0.85 -4.17 -14.26
N ILE A 63 1.16 -5.33 -13.67
CA ILE A 63 0.88 -5.61 -12.25
C ILE A 63 1.65 -4.62 -11.37
N GLY A 64 2.96 -4.45 -11.60
CA GLY A 64 3.79 -3.50 -10.86
C GLY A 64 3.27 -2.07 -10.95
N ALA A 65 2.94 -1.61 -12.15
CA ALA A 65 2.43 -0.26 -12.39
C ALA A 65 1.08 -0.04 -11.70
N LYS A 66 0.18 -1.03 -11.75
CA LYS A 66 -1.13 -0.98 -11.08
C LYS A 66 -0.98 -0.88 -9.55
N ILE A 67 -0.11 -1.69 -8.95
CA ILE A 67 0.12 -1.71 -7.50
C ILE A 67 0.71 -0.37 -7.03
N THR A 68 1.69 0.15 -7.77
CA THR A 68 2.24 1.49 -7.49
C THR A 68 1.15 2.55 -7.60
N ALA A 69 0.37 2.56 -8.67
CA ALA A 69 -0.69 3.55 -8.85
C ALA A 69 -1.72 3.54 -7.71
N ALA A 70 -2.11 2.36 -7.21
CA ALA A 70 -3.02 2.23 -6.06
C ALA A 70 -2.43 2.89 -4.80
N ASN A 71 -1.21 2.51 -4.41
CA ASN A 71 -0.55 3.08 -3.22
C ASN A 71 -0.31 4.60 -3.33
N LEU A 72 0.00 5.10 -4.54
CA LEU A 72 0.19 6.53 -4.75
C LEU A 72 -1.13 7.30 -4.68
N ALA A 73 -2.25 6.69 -5.09
CA ALA A 73 -3.56 7.31 -5.06
C ALA A 73 -3.96 7.71 -3.63
N ASP A 74 -3.71 6.85 -2.64
CA ASP A 74 -3.98 7.13 -1.21
C ASP A 74 -3.18 8.35 -0.73
N ILE A 75 -1.90 8.42 -1.08
CA ILE A 75 -1.05 9.57 -0.72
C ILE A 75 -1.56 10.86 -1.38
N PHE A 76 -1.99 10.79 -2.64
CA PHE A 76 -2.57 11.94 -3.34
C PHE A 76 -3.93 12.35 -2.77
N ALA A 77 -4.77 11.40 -2.38
CA ALA A 77 -6.06 11.66 -1.74
C ALA A 77 -5.89 12.45 -0.43
N MET A 78 -4.82 12.17 0.32
CA MET A 78 -4.42 12.91 1.51
C MET A 78 -3.75 14.28 1.22
N GLY A 79 -3.68 14.70 -0.05
CA GLY A 79 -3.09 15.97 -0.46
C GLY A 79 -1.57 16.03 -0.32
N ALA A 80 -0.90 14.88 -0.20
CA ALA A 80 0.54 14.79 -0.01
C ALA A 80 1.28 14.51 -1.34
N THR A 81 2.58 14.82 -1.36
CA THR A 81 3.47 14.45 -2.47
C THR A 81 4.27 13.21 -2.09
N PRO A 82 4.10 12.07 -2.81
CA PRO A 82 4.89 10.87 -2.59
C PRO A 82 6.40 11.13 -2.71
N LYS A 83 7.19 10.53 -1.81
CA LYS A 83 8.66 10.67 -1.80
C LYS A 83 9.40 9.35 -1.93
N TYR A 84 8.85 8.30 -1.34
CA TYR A 84 9.43 6.97 -1.28
C TYR A 84 8.30 5.95 -1.41
N LEU A 85 8.64 4.76 -1.92
CA LEU A 85 7.75 3.60 -1.96
C LEU A 85 8.51 2.43 -1.32
N LEU A 86 7.86 1.75 -0.37
CA LEU A 86 8.36 0.50 0.19
C LEU A 86 7.63 -0.65 -0.49
N VAL A 87 8.36 -1.71 -0.83
CA VAL A 87 7.80 -2.88 -1.51
C VAL A 87 8.12 -4.13 -0.69
N SER A 88 7.07 -4.88 -0.35
CA SER A 88 7.16 -6.23 0.21
C SER A 88 6.44 -7.18 -0.73
N ALA A 89 7.09 -8.27 -1.12
CA ALA A 89 6.52 -9.24 -2.06
C ALA A 89 6.69 -10.66 -1.53
N GLY A 90 5.58 -11.40 -1.47
CA GLY A 90 5.58 -12.85 -1.31
C GLY A 90 5.65 -13.49 -2.68
N LEU A 91 6.71 -14.26 -2.94
CA LEU A 91 6.99 -14.86 -4.25
C LEU A 91 6.86 -16.38 -4.17
N THR A 92 6.28 -16.97 -5.22
CA THR A 92 6.24 -18.42 -5.43
C THR A 92 7.52 -18.90 -6.12
N THR A 93 7.76 -20.21 -6.13
CA THR A 93 9.02 -20.81 -6.59
C THR A 93 9.29 -20.65 -8.10
N ASP A 94 8.30 -20.25 -8.87
CA ASP A 94 8.37 -19.95 -10.31
C ASP A 94 8.88 -18.53 -10.62
N PHE A 95 9.07 -17.65 -9.63
CA PHE A 95 9.68 -16.34 -9.86
C PHE A 95 11.20 -16.45 -10.04
N GLY A 96 11.66 -16.11 -11.25
CA GLY A 96 13.06 -15.95 -11.59
C GLY A 96 13.53 -14.49 -11.60
N ILE A 97 14.75 -14.29 -12.07
CA ILE A 97 15.39 -12.96 -12.14
C ILE A 97 14.67 -12.05 -13.14
N GLU A 98 14.22 -12.59 -14.27
CA GLU A 98 13.60 -11.77 -15.31
C GLU A 98 12.19 -11.34 -14.89
N GLU A 99 11.43 -12.22 -14.24
CA GLU A 99 10.12 -11.90 -13.67
C GLU A 99 10.22 -10.77 -12.62
N ILE A 100 11.19 -10.86 -11.72
CA ILE A 100 11.41 -9.80 -10.71
C ILE A 100 11.85 -8.48 -11.34
N LYS A 101 12.67 -8.51 -12.39
CA LYS A 101 13.03 -7.29 -13.11
C LYS A 101 11.82 -6.68 -13.80
N GLU A 102 11.00 -7.48 -14.47
CA GLU A 102 9.80 -6.99 -15.15
C GLU A 102 8.83 -6.33 -14.16
N LEU A 103 8.57 -6.99 -13.02
CA LEU A 103 7.77 -6.42 -11.93
C LEU A 103 8.37 -5.10 -11.42
N ALA A 104 9.68 -5.07 -11.17
CA ALA A 104 10.36 -3.87 -10.67
C ALA A 104 10.34 -2.70 -11.66
N ILE A 105 10.40 -2.98 -12.97
CA ILE A 105 10.26 -1.95 -14.01
C ILE A 105 8.84 -1.37 -13.98
N GLY A 106 7.82 -2.24 -13.86
CA GLY A 106 6.44 -1.81 -13.69
C GLY A 106 6.24 -0.96 -12.44
N ILE A 107 6.82 -1.35 -11.31
CA ILE A 107 6.74 -0.57 -10.07
C ILE A 107 7.34 0.83 -10.23
N LYS A 108 8.38 0.97 -11.05
CA LYS A 108 9.11 2.22 -11.26
C LYS A 108 8.44 3.16 -12.27
N SER A 109 7.60 2.64 -13.17
CA SER A 109 7.05 3.39 -14.32
C SER A 109 6.14 4.53 -13.89
#